data_AF-A0A536TLR4-F1
#
_entry.id   AF-A0A536TLR4-F1
#
_cell.length_a   1.000
_cell.length_b   1.000
_cell.length_c   1.000
_cell.angle_alpha   90.00
_cell.angle_beta   90.00
_cell.angle_gamma   90.00
#
_symmetry.space_group_name_H-M   'P 1'
#
loop_
_entity.id
_entity.type
_entity.pdbx_description
1 polymer ?
#
loop_
_entity_poly.entity_id
_entity_poly.type
_entity_poly.pdbx_seq_one_letter_code
_entity_poly.pdbx_strand_id
1 'polypeptide(L)' 'MLFPTTLVGSYPQPEWLIDREKLAGRFPPRVRARELWRIPDSHLAEAQDDATLLAIRAQ' A
#
# COMPACT_ATOMS: atom_id res chain seq x y z
N MET A 1 -8.54 6.45 -26.08
CA MET A 1 -8.61 7.72 -25.32
C MET A 1 -7.91 8.82 -26.13
N LEU A 2 -8.49 10.03 -26.18
CA LEU A 2 -7.95 11.16 -26.96
C LEU A 2 -6.82 11.93 -26.22
N PHE A 3 -6.92 12.03 -24.89
CA PHE A 3 -5.88 12.58 -24.02
C PHE A 3 -5.56 11.57 -22.91
N PRO A 4 -4.46 10.80 -23.03
CA PRO A 4 -4.12 9.82 -22.02
C PRO A 4 -3.69 10.51 -20.72
N THR A 5 -4.20 10.03 -19.60
CA THR A 5 -3.79 10.46 -18.25
C THR A 5 -3.08 9.32 -17.56
N THR A 6 -2.19 9.64 -16.62
CA THR A 6 -1.48 8.66 -15.81
C THR A 6 -1.31 9.15 -14.39
N LEU A 7 -1.18 8.22 -13.45
CA LEU A 7 -0.74 8.49 -12.09
C LEU A 7 0.77 8.31 -11.99
N VAL A 8 1.41 9.14 -11.17
CA VAL A 8 2.84 9.06 -10.88
C VAL A 8 3.02 8.80 -9.38
N GLY A 9 3.79 7.79 -9.04
CA GLY A 9 4.10 7.44 -7.65
C GLY A 9 3.13 6.42 -7.05
N SER A 10 2.95 6.50 -5.73
CA SER A 10 2.20 5.52 -4.96
C SER A 10 0.69 5.79 -4.96
N TYR A 11 -0.10 4.72 -5.09
CA TYR A 11 -1.53 4.76 -4.78
C TYR A 11 -1.77 4.58 -3.28
N PRO A 12 -2.83 5.17 -2.69
CA PRO A 12 -3.17 4.96 -1.28
C PRO A 12 -3.34 3.48 -0.93
N GLN A 13 -2.52 2.99 0.00
CA GLN A 13 -2.61 1.62 0.51
C GLN A 13 -3.86 1.48 1.39
N PRO A 14 -4.68 0.43 1.26
CA PRO A 14 -5.92 0.28 2.02
C PRO A 14 -5.68 0.09 3.52
N GLU A 15 -6.60 0.58 4.36
CA GLU A 15 -6.48 0.54 5.83
C GLU A 15 -6.37 -0.89 6.38
N TRP A 16 -6.98 -1.87 5.70
CA TRP A 16 -6.91 -3.27 6.13
C TRP A 16 -5.52 -3.88 5.93
N LEU A 17 -4.67 -3.32 5.05
CA LEU A 17 -3.34 -3.84 4.76
C LEU A 17 -2.27 -3.20 5.65
N ILE A 18 -2.34 -1.88 5.87
CA ILE A 18 -1.32 -1.11 6.57
C ILE A 18 -1.92 -0.24 7.68
N ASP A 19 -1.22 -0.15 8.80
CA ASP A 19 -1.54 0.76 9.90
C ASP A 19 -1.16 2.20 9.51
N ARG A 20 -2.14 2.97 9.01
CA ARG A 20 -1.91 4.31 8.49
C ARG A 20 -1.56 5.31 9.60
N GLU A 21 -2.11 5.14 10.80
CA GLU A 21 -1.81 6.02 11.94
C GLU A 21 -0.35 5.88 12.37
N LYS A 22 0.15 4.64 12.51
CA LYS A 22 1.57 4.40 12.80
C LYS A 22 2.49 4.88 11.68
N LEU A 23 2.06 4.75 10.42
CA LEU A 23 2.83 5.24 9.27
C LEU A 23 2.96 6.77 9.28
N ALA A 24 1.86 7.49 9.58
CA ALA A 24 1.84 8.95 9.60
C ALA A 24 2.64 9.54 10.77
N GLY A 25 2.67 8.86 11.92
CA GLY A 25 3.29 9.37 13.15
C GLY A 25 4.82 9.28 13.23
N ARG A 26 5.52 8.89 12.16
CA ARG A 26 6.96 8.60 12.22
C ARG A 26 7.74 9.07 11.01
N PHE A 27 9.06 9.21 11.20
CA PHE A 27 9.99 9.45 10.10
C PHE A 27 10.12 8.21 9.20
N PRO A 28 10.50 8.38 7.92
CA PRO A 28 10.73 7.27 7.01
C PRO A 28 11.67 6.23 7.63
N PRO A 29 11.24 4.97 7.75
CA PRO A 29 12.04 3.93 8.38
C PRO A 29 13.28 3.62 7.52
N ARG A 30 14.44 3.50 8.17
CA ARG A 30 15.72 3.16 7.49
C ARG A 30 15.94 1.65 7.35
N VAL A 31 15.05 0.86 7.94
CA VAL A 31 15.01 -0.60 7.89
C VAL A 31 13.58 -1.05 7.62
N ARG A 32 13.37 -2.33 7.30
CA ARG A 32 12.01 -2.85 7.06
C ARG A 32 11.17 -2.78 8.34
N ALA A 33 10.16 -1.93 8.31
CA ALA A 33 9.21 -1.74 9.39
C ALA A 33 8.04 -2.73 9.28
N ARG A 34 8.25 -3.97 9.75
CA ARG A 34 7.25 -5.04 9.65
C ARG A 34 5.99 -4.76 10.47
N GLU A 35 6.13 -3.99 11.55
CA GLU A 35 5.07 -3.60 12.48
C GLU A 35 3.99 -2.70 11.89
N LEU A 36 4.19 -2.16 10.68
CA LEU A 36 3.15 -1.44 9.95
C LEU A 36 2.14 -2.35 9.27
N TRP A 37 2.55 -3.56 8.90
CA TRP A 37 1.66 -4.47 8.19
C TRP A 37 0.68 -5.08 9.18
N ARG A 38 -0.60 -5.03 8.83
CA ARG A 38 -1.66 -5.69 9.62
C ARG A 38 -1.72 -7.19 9.35
N ILE A 39 -1.18 -7.61 8.20
CA ILE A 39 -1.21 -8.99 7.73
C ILE A 39 0.06 -9.73 8.18
N PRO A 40 -0.04 -10.97 8.69
CA PRO A 40 1.13 -11.77 9.02
C PRO A 40 2.05 -12.01 7.82
N ASP A 41 3.36 -12.09 8.05
CA ASP A 41 4.39 -12.28 7.01
C ASP A 41 4.07 -13.44 6.04
N SER A 42 3.43 -14.52 6.50
CA SER A 42 3.06 -15.68 5.66
C SER A 42 2.04 -15.38 4.57
N HIS A 43 1.20 -14.35 4.75
CA HIS A 43 0.14 -13.96 3.82
C HIS A 43 0.35 -12.54 3.25
N LEU A 44 1.42 -11.86 3.66
CA LEU A 44 1.61 -10.45 3.32
C LEU A 44 1.77 -10.21 1.82
N ALA A 45 2.47 -11.11 1.11
CA ALA A 45 2.67 -10.97 -0.33
C ALA A 45 1.33 -11.05 -1.09
N GLU A 46 0.51 -12.07 -0.80
CA GLU A 46 -0.82 -12.23 -1.40
C GLU A 46 -1.72 -11.02 -1.09
N ALA A 47 -1.71 -10.54 0.15
CA ALA A 47 -2.45 -9.34 0.54
C ALA A 47 -1.99 -8.06 -0.19
N GLN A 48 -0.70 -7.92 -0.51
CA GLN A 48 -0.18 -6.81 -1.30
C GLN A 48 -0.61 -6.92 -2.77
N ASP A 49 -0.66 -8.13 -3.32
CA ASP A 49 -1.17 -8.39 -4.67
C ASP A 49 -2.66 -8.02 -4.76
N ASP A 50 -3.47 -8.41 -3.77
CA ASP A 50 -4.88 -8.05 -3.67
C ASP A 50 -5.09 -6.53 -3.63
N ALA A 51 -4.30 -5.82 -2.82
CA ALA A 51 -4.35 -4.36 -2.77
C ALA A 51 -3.94 -3.71 -4.11
N THR A 52 -3.02 -4.32 -4.85
CA THR A 52 -2.62 -3.88 -6.19
C THR A 52 -3.77 -4.00 -7.17
N LEU A 53 -4.52 -5.11 -7.14
CA LEU A 53 -5.72 -5.28 -7.97
C LEU A 53 -6.79 -4.22 -7.66
N LEU A 54 -6.97 -3.88 -6.38
CA LEU A 54 -7.88 -2.79 -5.99
C LEU A 54 -7.42 -1.44 -6.54
N ALA A 55 -6.11 -1.14 -6.47
CA ALA A 55 -5.55 0.10 -6.99
C ALA A 55 -5.75 0.22 -8.51
N ILE A 56 -5.54 -0.87 -9.28
CA ILE A 56 -5.77 -0.90 -10.73
C ILE A 56 -7.25 -0.70 -11.06
N ARG A 57 -8.16 -1.32 -10.31
CA ARG A 57 -9.62 -1.15 -10.52
C ARG A 57 -10.12 0.26 -10.22
N ALA A 58 -9.39 1.01 -9.41
CA ALA A 58 -9.74 2.38 -9.02
C ALA A 58 -9.08 3.46 -9.89
N GLN A 59 -8.29 3.08 -10.90
CA GLN A 59 -7.73 3.95 -11.94
C GLN A 59 -8.66 4.02 -13.15
#